data_AF-M1PAY3-F1
#
_entry.id   AF-M1PAY3-F1
#
_cell.length_a   1.000
_cell.length_b   1.000
_cell.length_c   1.000
_cell.angle_alpha   90.00
_cell.angle_beta   90.00
_cell.angle_gamma   90.00
#
_symmetry.space_group_name_H-M   'P 1'
#
loop_
_entity.id
_entity.type
_entity.pdbx_description
1 polymer ?
#
loop_
_entity_poly.entity_id
_entity_poly.type
_entity_poly.pdbx_seq_one_letter_code
_entity_poly.pdbx_strand_id
1 'polypeptide(L)'
;MSFVFTKGNAVRTASTLLLFTLVCHISILPHFTHYMQERPFLQKIGYTLQPAIIKFAATDQKDLTAVLLILKVVFHSGHLLQLNPSHHSQLAEQENTFTLLKTASRLDPYNMDGYYLAQAMAWDKRNIPEITELLEYGMQYRDWDFYLPFFAGFNYGYFLKDYPKAAKYYKLAQKITHSPLFGRLAGRYLYEGGETDMAVVYLDTMVKNTKNKSVRESYQLRLQALQEVQRIEDAVQKYITQEGTSPSDINTLIFGGYLSAPLVDPYGGTFYLDKNKKPRSTSKFSFVPNNE
;
A
#
# COMPACT_ATOMS: atom_id res chain seq x y z
N MET A 1 -39.80 -18.55 -57.68
CA MET A 1 -40.15 -17.18 -57.26
C MET A 1 -38.89 -16.53 -56.72
N SER A 2 -38.16 -15.83 -57.58
CA SER A 2 -36.82 -15.31 -57.29
C SER A 2 -36.93 -13.97 -56.58
N PHE A 3 -36.40 -13.88 -55.35
CA PHE A 3 -36.26 -12.62 -54.62
C PHE A 3 -35.15 -11.78 -55.28
N VAL A 4 -35.52 -10.97 -56.26
CA VAL A 4 -34.68 -9.87 -56.75
C VAL A 4 -34.79 -8.74 -55.73
N PHE A 5 -33.94 -8.76 -54.71
CA PHE A 5 -33.74 -7.60 -53.85
C PHE A 5 -33.08 -6.50 -54.70
N THR A 6 -33.84 -5.43 -54.93
CA THR A 6 -33.44 -4.26 -55.69
C THR A 6 -32.31 -3.54 -54.95
N LYS A 7 -31.08 -3.68 -55.45
CA LYS A 7 -29.85 -3.01 -54.97
C LYS A 7 -30.04 -1.50 -54.74
N GLY A 8 -30.94 -0.86 -55.51
CA GLY A 8 -31.29 0.56 -55.39
C GLY A 8 -32.09 0.94 -54.13
N ASN A 9 -32.91 0.04 -53.58
CA ASN A 9 -33.70 0.34 -52.37
C ASN A 9 -32.83 0.31 -51.11
N ALA A 10 -31.89 -0.63 -51.02
CA ALA A 10 -30.95 -0.73 -49.89
C ALA A 10 -30.01 0.50 -49.79
N VAL A 11 -29.53 0.99 -50.94
CA VAL A 11 -28.72 2.21 -51.01
C VAL A 11 -29.53 3.43 -50.58
N ARG A 12 -30.77 3.55 -51.06
CA ARG A 12 -31.66 4.66 -50.71
C ARG A 12 -32.02 4.67 -49.23
N THR A 13 -32.27 3.51 -48.62
CA THR A 13 -32.52 3.39 -47.17
C THR A 13 -31.29 3.73 -46.34
N ALA A 14 -30.09 3.32 -46.78
CA ALA A 14 -28.84 3.66 -46.10
C ALA A 14 -28.55 5.16 -46.18
N SER A 15 -28.78 5.79 -47.35
CA SER A 15 -28.63 7.24 -47.52
C SER A 15 -29.61 8.04 -46.66
N THR A 16 -30.87 7.60 -46.55
CA THR A 16 -31.85 8.27 -45.68
C THR A 16 -31.50 8.12 -44.20
N LEU A 17 -31.00 6.95 -43.79
CA LEU A 17 -30.56 6.72 -42.41
C LEU A 17 -29.35 7.61 -42.07
N LEU A 18 -28.40 7.72 -43.00
CA LEU A 18 -27.21 8.56 -42.82
C LEU A 18 -27.58 10.05 -42.74
N LEU A 19 -28.44 10.53 -43.64
CA LEU A 19 -28.97 11.90 -43.58
C LEU A 19 -29.71 12.17 -42.26
N PHE A 20 -30.53 11.22 -41.80
CA PHE A 20 -31.22 11.34 -40.52
C PHE A 20 -30.24 11.41 -39.35
N THR A 21 -29.24 10.53 -39.29
CA THR A 21 -28.21 10.57 -38.24
C THR A 21 -27.39 11.87 -38.27
N LEU A 22 -27.10 12.40 -39.47
CA LEU A 22 -26.38 13.65 -39.64
C LEU A 22 -27.21 14.83 -39.12
N VAL A 23 -28.50 14.88 -39.47
CA VAL A 23 -29.42 15.92 -38.99
C VAL A 23 -29.56 15.86 -37.47
N CYS A 24 -29.76 14.67 -36.89
CA CYS A 24 -29.78 14.51 -35.44
C CYS A 24 -28.48 15.00 -34.79
N HIS A 25 -27.32 14.67 -35.37
CA HIS A 25 -26.03 15.09 -34.84
C HIS A 25 -25.88 16.63 -34.87
N ILE A 26 -26.25 17.27 -35.97
CA ILE A 26 -26.21 18.73 -36.13
C ILE A 26 -27.20 19.42 -35.17
N SER A 27 -28.38 18.85 -34.91
CA SER A 27 -29.34 19.41 -33.97
C SER A 27 -28.90 19.29 -32.50
N ILE A 28 -28.16 18.24 -32.16
CA ILE A 28 -27.66 18.01 -30.79
C ILE A 28 -26.43 18.88 -30.50
N LEU A 29 -25.58 19.13 -31.50
CA LEU A 29 -24.30 19.85 -31.34
C LEU A 29 -24.43 21.21 -30.60
N PRO A 30 -25.33 22.14 -30.98
CA PRO A 30 -25.46 23.43 -30.29
C PRO A 30 -25.88 23.30 -28.83
N HIS A 31 -26.83 22.42 -28.54
CA HIS A 31 -27.29 22.15 -27.18
C HIS A 31 -26.18 21.52 -26.33
N PHE A 32 -25.42 20.61 -26.92
CA PHE A 32 -24.27 19.99 -26.28
C PHE A 32 -23.16 21.02 -26.03
N THR A 33 -22.85 21.88 -27.00
CA THR A 33 -21.84 22.95 -26.85
C THR A 33 -22.25 23.95 -25.76
N HIS A 34 -23.51 24.38 -25.75
CA HIS A 34 -24.05 25.25 -24.71
C HIS A 34 -23.98 24.61 -23.32
N TYR A 35 -24.39 23.34 -23.21
CA TYR A 35 -24.27 22.59 -21.97
C TYR A 35 -22.81 22.45 -21.51
N MET A 36 -21.89 22.20 -22.43
CA MET A 36 -20.45 22.10 -22.12
C MET A 36 -19.86 23.44 -21.66
N GLN A 37 -20.38 24.57 -22.14
CA GLN A 37 -19.99 25.92 -21.72
C GLN A 37 -20.56 26.29 -20.34
N GLU A 38 -21.77 25.84 -20.02
CA GLU A 38 -22.47 26.17 -18.76
C GLU A 38 -22.35 25.08 -17.68
N ARG A 39 -21.65 23.98 -17.96
CA ARG A 39 -21.60 22.82 -17.09
C ARG A 39 -21.15 23.23 -15.68
N PRO A 40 -21.90 22.91 -14.61
CA PRO A 40 -21.43 23.14 -13.25
C PRO A 40 -20.11 22.40 -13.06
N PHE A 41 -19.06 23.15 -12.75
CA PHE A 41 -17.66 22.67 -12.75
C PHE A 41 -17.43 21.52 -11.74
N LEU A 42 -18.24 21.45 -10.68
CA LEU A 42 -18.22 20.39 -9.67
C LEU A 42 -18.91 19.11 -10.16
N GLN A 43 -18.15 18.20 -10.77
CA GLN A 43 -18.62 16.82 -10.98
C GLN A 43 -18.57 16.05 -9.64
N LYS A 44 -19.69 16.07 -8.92
CA LYS A 44 -19.87 15.23 -7.72
C LYS A 44 -19.83 13.75 -8.11
N ILE A 45 -19.20 12.93 -7.28
CA ILE A 45 -19.21 11.48 -7.51
C ILE A 45 -20.63 10.92 -7.39
N GLY A 46 -21.43 11.45 -6.46
CA GLY A 46 -22.80 10.98 -6.21
C GLY A 46 -22.83 9.63 -5.50
N TYR A 47 -24.04 9.06 -5.36
CA TYR A 47 -24.25 7.76 -4.74
C TYR A 47 -23.68 6.64 -5.61
N THR A 48 -23.00 5.68 -5.00
CA THR A 48 -22.38 4.55 -5.70
C THR A 48 -23.19 3.27 -5.42
N LEU A 49 -23.59 2.58 -6.48
CA LEU A 49 -24.30 1.30 -6.37
C LEU A 49 -23.33 0.22 -5.88
N GLN A 50 -23.87 -0.81 -5.21
CA GLN A 50 -23.05 -1.91 -4.70
C GLN A 50 -22.31 -2.64 -5.85
N PRO A 51 -21.06 -3.12 -5.64
CA PRO A 51 -20.27 -3.77 -6.68
C PRO A 51 -20.96 -4.95 -7.37
N ALA A 52 -21.75 -5.73 -6.62
CA ALA A 52 -22.48 -6.86 -7.17
C ALA A 52 -23.54 -6.44 -8.20
N ILE A 53 -24.22 -5.32 -7.96
CA ILE A 53 -25.26 -4.78 -8.86
C ILE A 53 -24.61 -4.31 -10.16
N ILE A 54 -23.51 -3.56 -10.05
CA ILE A 54 -22.78 -3.06 -11.22
C ILE A 54 -22.18 -4.24 -12.00
N LYS A 55 -21.63 -5.24 -11.33
CA LYS A 55 -21.09 -6.44 -11.99
C LYS A 55 -22.16 -7.20 -12.77
N PHE A 56 -23.36 -7.33 -12.20
CA PHE A 56 -24.50 -7.94 -12.87
C PHE A 56 -24.96 -7.11 -14.07
N ALA A 57 -25.08 -5.80 -13.93
CA ALA A 57 -25.54 -4.91 -15.00
C ALA A 57 -24.51 -4.75 -16.14
N ALA A 58 -23.22 -4.73 -15.81
CA ALA A 58 -22.14 -4.59 -16.78
C ALA A 58 -21.93 -5.86 -17.63
N THR A 59 -22.35 -7.03 -17.12
CA THR A 59 -22.22 -8.32 -17.81
C THR A 59 -20.79 -8.56 -18.33
N ASP A 60 -20.62 -8.63 -19.64
CA ASP A 60 -19.34 -8.85 -20.33
C ASP A 60 -18.44 -7.60 -20.36
N GLN A 61 -19.02 -6.41 -20.14
CA GLN A 61 -18.30 -5.12 -20.16
C GLN A 61 -17.81 -4.67 -18.77
N LYS A 62 -17.62 -5.60 -17.84
CA LYS A 62 -17.18 -5.30 -16.47
C LYS A 62 -15.85 -4.52 -16.42
N ASP A 63 -14.90 -4.85 -17.29
CA ASP A 63 -13.56 -4.24 -17.29
C ASP A 63 -13.61 -2.81 -17.84
N LEU A 64 -14.36 -2.60 -18.94
CA LEU A 64 -14.65 -1.27 -19.47
C LEU A 64 -15.37 -0.41 -18.42
N THR A 65 -16.34 -1.01 -17.71
CA THR A 65 -17.05 -0.32 -16.63
C THR A 65 -16.09 0.08 -15.52
N ALA A 66 -15.19 -0.81 -15.08
CA ALA A 66 -14.18 -0.52 -14.07
C ALA A 66 -13.30 0.67 -14.48
N VAL A 67 -12.81 0.70 -15.72
CA VAL A 67 -12.00 1.81 -16.25
C VAL A 67 -12.79 3.12 -16.25
N LEU A 68 -14.06 3.12 -16.65
CA LEU A 68 -14.90 4.33 -16.62
C LEU A 68 -15.13 4.84 -15.20
N LEU A 69 -15.29 3.94 -14.22
CA LEU A 69 -15.41 4.32 -12.81
C LEU A 69 -14.11 4.95 -12.28
N ILE A 70 -12.96 4.39 -12.63
CA ILE A 70 -11.64 4.94 -12.26
C ILE A 70 -11.42 6.30 -12.92
N LEU A 71 -11.75 6.43 -14.20
CA LEU A 71 -11.64 7.68 -14.93
C LEU A 71 -12.47 8.79 -14.28
N LYS A 72 -13.69 8.45 -13.81
CA LYS A 72 -14.53 9.38 -13.04
C LYS A 72 -13.85 9.84 -11.74
N VAL A 73 -13.14 8.95 -11.04
CA VAL A 73 -12.34 9.31 -9.86
C VAL A 73 -11.20 10.25 -10.23
N VAL A 74 -10.42 9.93 -11.26
CA VAL A 74 -9.29 10.75 -11.71
C VAL A 74 -9.75 12.17 -12.07
N PHE A 75 -10.84 12.31 -12.83
CA PHE A 75 -11.39 13.63 -13.16
C PHE A 75 -11.87 14.38 -11.92
N HIS A 76 -12.54 13.70 -10.99
CA HIS A 76 -12.97 14.31 -9.74
C HIS A 76 -11.78 14.81 -8.89
N SER A 77 -10.75 13.98 -8.73
CA SER A 77 -9.53 14.33 -7.98
C SER A 77 -8.75 15.48 -8.63
N GLY A 78 -8.59 15.46 -9.96
CA GLY A 78 -7.93 16.54 -10.69
C GLY A 78 -8.66 17.89 -10.54
N HIS A 79 -9.98 17.86 -10.45
CA HIS A 79 -10.79 19.03 -10.21
C HIS A 79 -10.66 19.57 -8.77
N LEU A 80 -10.60 18.68 -7.76
CA LEU A 80 -10.38 19.10 -6.37
C LEU A 80 -9.04 19.85 -6.18
N LEU A 81 -8.00 19.50 -6.92
CA LEU A 81 -6.71 20.20 -6.89
C LEU A 81 -6.78 21.65 -7.40
N GLN A 82 -7.81 22.01 -8.17
CA GLN A 82 -8.01 23.35 -8.71
C GLN A 82 -8.84 24.25 -7.78
N LEU A 83 -9.46 23.68 -6.73
CA LEU A 83 -10.32 24.40 -5.80
C LEU A 83 -9.57 24.76 -4.51
N ASN A 84 -9.83 25.96 -3.97
CA ASN A 84 -9.28 26.39 -2.69
C ASN A 84 -9.78 25.48 -1.53
N PRO A 85 -8.92 25.09 -0.57
CA PRO A 85 -9.11 23.96 0.34
C PRO A 85 -10.07 24.19 1.50
N SER A 86 -11.02 25.11 1.38
CA SER A 86 -12.08 25.31 2.35
C SER A 86 -13.31 24.54 1.88
N HIS A 87 -13.72 23.45 2.54
CA HIS A 87 -15.12 23.16 2.93
C HIS A 87 -15.36 21.69 3.33
N HIS A 88 -16.15 21.52 4.38
CA HIS A 88 -16.64 20.27 4.98
C HIS A 88 -17.39 19.31 4.03
N SER A 89 -17.71 19.72 2.79
CA SER A 89 -18.34 18.87 1.76
C SER A 89 -17.39 17.81 1.16
N GLN A 90 -16.09 17.89 1.44
CA GLN A 90 -15.10 16.93 0.92
C GLN A 90 -15.21 15.53 1.55
N LEU A 91 -15.74 15.39 2.78
CA LEU A 91 -15.72 14.12 3.51
C LEU A 91 -16.60 13.04 2.86
N ALA A 92 -17.87 13.36 2.60
CA ALA A 92 -18.79 12.42 1.96
C ALA A 92 -18.37 12.12 0.51
N GLU A 93 -17.75 13.08 -0.19
CA GLU A 93 -17.22 12.85 -1.53
C GLU A 93 -15.98 11.94 -1.52
N GLN A 94 -15.15 12.00 -0.49
CA GLN A 94 -14.03 11.06 -0.31
C GLN A 94 -14.50 9.63 -0.01
N GLU A 95 -15.50 9.43 0.84
CA GLU A 95 -16.05 8.09 1.09
C GLU A 95 -16.67 7.47 -0.17
N ASN A 96 -17.39 8.30 -0.95
CA ASN A 96 -17.90 7.88 -2.25
C ASN A 96 -16.78 7.59 -3.25
N THR A 97 -15.71 8.39 -3.25
CA THR A 97 -14.49 8.13 -4.07
C THR A 97 -13.92 6.77 -3.75
N PHE A 98 -13.67 6.49 -2.47
CA PHE A 98 -13.10 5.22 -2.04
C PHE A 98 -14.02 4.03 -2.38
N THR A 99 -15.33 4.18 -2.16
CA THR A 99 -16.32 3.15 -2.53
C THR A 99 -16.30 2.88 -4.03
N LEU A 100 -16.15 3.91 -4.86
CA LEU A 100 -16.04 3.78 -6.31
C LEU A 100 -14.76 3.03 -6.72
N LEU A 101 -13.63 3.34 -6.09
CA LEU A 101 -12.35 2.64 -6.31
C LEU A 101 -12.43 1.16 -5.88
N LYS A 102 -13.01 0.88 -4.70
CA LYS A 102 -13.25 -0.50 -4.24
C LYS A 102 -14.16 -1.25 -5.20
N THR A 103 -15.17 -0.57 -5.74
CA THR A 103 -16.09 -1.16 -6.73
C THR A 103 -15.39 -1.47 -8.04
N ALA A 104 -14.65 -0.52 -8.60
CA ALA A 104 -13.89 -0.71 -9.83
C ALA A 104 -12.89 -1.86 -9.69
N SER A 105 -12.15 -1.90 -8.58
CA SER A 105 -11.18 -2.98 -8.29
C SER A 105 -11.84 -4.36 -8.14
N ARG A 106 -13.12 -4.43 -7.74
CA ARG A 106 -13.86 -5.71 -7.69
C ARG A 106 -14.43 -6.14 -9.05
N LEU A 107 -14.61 -5.19 -9.97
CA LEU A 107 -15.02 -5.46 -11.35
C LEU A 107 -13.82 -5.95 -12.18
N ASP A 108 -12.71 -5.22 -12.08
CA ASP A 108 -11.43 -5.54 -12.70
C ASP A 108 -10.30 -5.57 -11.64
N PRO A 109 -10.06 -6.72 -11.00
CA PRO A 109 -9.00 -6.88 -10.01
C PRO A 109 -7.57 -6.78 -10.57
N TYR A 110 -7.44 -6.79 -11.90
CA TYR A 110 -6.15 -6.64 -12.56
C TYR A 110 -5.83 -5.18 -12.85
N ASN A 111 -6.77 -4.25 -12.69
CA ASN A 111 -6.49 -2.83 -12.85
C ASN A 111 -5.67 -2.28 -11.67
N MET A 112 -4.51 -1.68 -11.96
CA MET A 112 -3.59 -1.10 -10.97
C MET A 112 -4.15 0.18 -10.33
N ASP A 113 -4.80 1.03 -11.11
CA ASP A 113 -5.13 2.41 -10.73
C ASP A 113 -6.10 2.43 -9.53
N GLY A 114 -7.03 1.47 -9.49
CA GLY A 114 -7.97 1.30 -8.38
C GLY A 114 -7.27 1.20 -7.02
N TYR A 115 -6.19 0.41 -6.96
CA TYR A 115 -5.38 0.22 -5.75
C TYR A 115 -4.51 1.43 -5.43
N TYR A 116 -3.88 2.02 -6.44
CA TYR A 116 -2.89 3.08 -6.24
C TYR A 116 -3.55 4.40 -5.86
N LEU A 117 -4.68 4.72 -6.50
CA LEU A 117 -5.50 5.87 -6.13
C LEU A 117 -6.09 5.70 -4.73
N ALA A 118 -6.53 4.49 -4.37
CA ALA A 118 -7.01 4.22 -3.01
C ALA A 118 -5.89 4.41 -1.98
N GLN A 119 -4.68 3.95 -2.26
CA GLN A 119 -3.53 4.18 -1.40
C GLN A 119 -3.16 5.67 -1.29
N ALA A 120 -3.28 6.45 -2.38
CA ALA A 120 -3.00 7.89 -2.34
C ALA A 120 -3.90 8.61 -1.31
N MET A 121 -5.11 8.10 -1.08
CA MET A 121 -6.04 8.63 -0.07
C MET A 121 -5.65 8.29 1.38
N ALA A 122 -4.69 7.37 1.61
CA ALA A 122 -4.28 6.97 2.96
C ALA A 122 -3.69 8.14 3.78
N TRP A 123 -3.17 9.18 3.13
CA TRP A 123 -2.59 10.35 3.83
C TRP A 123 -3.61 11.17 4.61
N ASP A 124 -4.90 11.06 4.26
CA ASP A 124 -5.99 11.66 5.04
C ASP A 124 -6.25 10.89 6.35
N LYS A 125 -5.53 9.78 6.58
CA LYS A 125 -5.60 8.90 7.77
C LYS A 125 -7.00 8.36 8.07
N ARG A 126 -7.89 8.38 7.07
CA ARG A 126 -9.21 7.75 7.10
C ARG A 126 -9.17 6.42 6.37
N ASN A 127 -10.01 5.49 6.80
CA ASN A 127 -10.23 4.20 6.14
C ASN A 127 -8.95 3.38 5.88
N ILE A 128 -7.91 3.55 6.70
CA ILE A 128 -6.64 2.81 6.54
C ILE A 128 -6.88 1.29 6.55
N PRO A 129 -7.69 0.72 7.48
CA PRO A 129 -7.99 -0.71 7.45
C PRO A 129 -8.63 -1.15 6.13
N GLU A 130 -9.58 -0.39 5.58
CA GLU A 130 -10.30 -0.70 4.36
C GLU A 130 -9.43 -0.54 3.10
N ILE A 131 -8.58 0.49 3.06
CA ILE A 131 -7.57 0.65 1.99
C ILE A 131 -6.63 -0.54 2.03
N THR A 132 -6.19 -0.94 3.23
CA THR A 132 -5.28 -2.08 3.40
C THR A 132 -5.96 -3.40 3.01
N GLU A 133 -7.22 -3.61 3.37
CA GLU A 133 -8.04 -4.74 2.92
C GLU A 133 -8.14 -4.78 1.38
N LEU A 134 -8.32 -3.62 0.74
CA LEU A 134 -8.37 -3.53 -0.72
C LEU A 134 -7.03 -3.92 -1.36
N LEU A 135 -5.90 -3.48 -0.80
CA LEU A 135 -4.58 -3.90 -1.27
C LEU A 135 -4.37 -5.42 -1.09
N GLU A 136 -4.78 -5.98 0.05
CA GLU A 136 -4.74 -7.42 0.32
C GLU A 136 -5.61 -8.22 -0.66
N TYR A 137 -6.78 -7.69 -1.01
CA TYR A 137 -7.61 -8.25 -2.07
C TYR A 137 -6.89 -8.23 -3.42
N GLY A 138 -6.25 -7.12 -3.79
CA GLY A 138 -5.49 -7.02 -5.03
C GLY A 138 -4.34 -8.01 -5.13
N MET A 139 -3.66 -8.32 -4.02
CA MET A 139 -2.59 -9.32 -3.98
C MET A 139 -3.04 -10.74 -4.33
N GLN A 140 -4.35 -11.05 -4.27
CA GLN A 140 -4.89 -12.34 -4.70
C GLN A 140 -4.90 -12.50 -6.24
N TYR A 141 -4.83 -11.39 -6.98
CA TYR A 141 -4.91 -11.37 -8.44
C TYR A 141 -3.60 -10.86 -9.07
N ARG A 142 -2.96 -9.85 -8.46
CA ARG A 142 -1.74 -9.20 -8.93
C ARG A 142 -0.53 -9.65 -8.11
N ASP A 143 -0.18 -10.93 -8.20
CA ASP A 143 0.91 -11.52 -7.40
C ASP A 143 2.32 -11.03 -7.80
N TRP A 144 2.46 -10.44 -8.97
CA TRP A 144 3.69 -9.80 -9.47
C TRP A 144 3.87 -8.35 -9.03
N ASP A 145 2.80 -7.70 -8.56
CA ASP A 145 2.81 -6.27 -8.27
C ASP A 145 3.33 -6.02 -6.86
N PHE A 146 4.62 -5.70 -6.74
CA PHE A 146 5.25 -5.45 -5.45
C PHE A 146 4.75 -4.19 -4.75
N TYR A 147 4.11 -3.26 -5.45
CA TYR A 147 3.60 -2.04 -4.81
C TYR A 147 2.47 -2.36 -3.85
N LEU A 148 1.65 -3.37 -4.12
CA LEU A 148 0.56 -3.77 -3.22
C LEU A 148 1.09 -4.19 -1.83
N PRO A 149 2.02 -5.18 -1.70
CA PRO A 149 2.61 -5.50 -0.41
C PRO A 149 3.49 -4.37 0.13
N PHE A 150 4.13 -3.55 -0.70
CA PHE A 150 4.85 -2.38 -0.20
C PHE A 150 3.91 -1.40 0.53
N PHE A 151 2.79 -1.04 -0.09
CA PHE A 151 1.80 -0.13 0.47
C PHE A 151 1.10 -0.73 1.70
N ALA A 152 0.75 -2.01 1.66
CA ALA A 152 0.19 -2.70 2.83
C ALA A 152 1.21 -2.71 3.99
N GLY A 153 2.48 -3.01 3.71
CA GLY A 153 3.56 -2.96 4.69
C GLY A 153 3.75 -1.55 5.29
N PHE A 154 3.66 -0.52 4.45
CA PHE A 154 3.66 0.87 4.90
C PHE A 154 2.46 1.19 5.79
N ASN A 155 1.25 0.80 5.39
CA ASN A 155 0.04 1.09 6.17
C ASN A 155 0.07 0.41 7.54
N TYR A 156 0.45 -0.86 7.60
CA TYR A 156 0.60 -1.59 8.85
C TYR A 156 1.67 -0.98 9.76
N GLY A 157 2.84 -0.63 9.21
CA GLY A 157 3.96 -0.14 10.00
C GLY A 157 3.83 1.33 10.42
N TYR A 158 3.32 2.19 9.53
CA TYR A 158 3.27 3.63 9.76
C TYR A 158 1.96 4.07 10.41
N PHE A 159 0.81 3.66 9.86
CA PHE A 159 -0.50 4.12 10.35
C PHE A 159 -1.04 3.22 11.46
N LEU A 160 -1.07 1.90 11.26
CA LEU A 160 -1.72 0.96 12.19
C LEU A 160 -0.84 0.49 13.35
N LYS A 161 0.48 0.69 13.24
CA LYS A 161 1.49 0.23 14.23
C LYS A 161 1.49 -1.29 14.46
N ASP A 162 1.01 -2.06 13.49
CA ASP A 162 1.08 -3.53 13.46
C ASP A 162 2.38 -3.93 12.75
N TYR A 163 3.47 -3.94 13.52
CA TYR A 163 4.80 -4.22 12.99
C TYR A 163 4.97 -5.66 12.48
N PRO A 164 4.41 -6.71 13.12
CA PRO A 164 4.45 -8.07 12.57
C PRO A 164 3.82 -8.17 11.18
N LYS A 165 2.64 -7.57 10.96
CA LYS A 165 2.04 -7.54 9.62
C LYS A 165 2.85 -6.69 8.64
N ALA A 166 3.40 -5.57 9.08
CA ALA A 166 4.29 -4.77 8.24
C ALA A 166 5.46 -5.62 7.72
N ALA A 167 6.13 -6.35 8.62
CA ALA A 167 7.20 -7.27 8.26
C ALA A 167 6.75 -8.37 7.29
N LYS A 168 5.57 -8.98 7.51
CA LYS A 168 4.99 -9.98 6.59
C LYS A 168 4.90 -9.44 5.16
N TYR A 169 4.35 -8.23 4.98
CA TYR A 169 4.18 -7.66 3.64
C TYR A 169 5.51 -7.21 3.03
N TYR A 170 6.46 -6.67 3.81
CA TYR A 170 7.80 -6.39 3.29
C TYR A 170 8.56 -7.65 2.89
N LYS A 171 8.38 -8.79 3.59
CA LYS A 171 8.92 -10.09 3.14
C LYS A 171 8.31 -10.51 1.81
N LEU A 172 7.02 -10.27 1.61
CA LEU A 172 6.35 -10.54 0.33
C LEU A 172 6.89 -9.64 -0.79
N ALA A 173 7.02 -8.34 -0.57
CA ALA A 173 7.63 -7.41 -1.53
C ALA A 173 9.10 -7.79 -1.84
N GLN A 174 9.86 -8.24 -0.85
CA GLN A 174 11.21 -8.75 -1.03
C GLN A 174 11.22 -10.03 -1.88
N LYS A 175 10.27 -10.94 -1.67
CA LYS A 175 10.15 -12.17 -2.47
C LYS A 175 9.89 -11.87 -3.95
N ILE A 176 9.07 -10.86 -4.25
CA ILE A 176 8.72 -10.46 -5.63
C ILE A 176 9.89 -9.75 -6.31
N THR A 177 10.54 -8.81 -5.63
CA THR A 177 11.54 -7.92 -6.24
C THR A 177 12.99 -8.35 -6.07
N HIS A 178 13.26 -9.25 -5.12
CA HIS A 178 14.58 -9.54 -4.57
C HIS A 178 15.33 -8.30 -4.05
N SER A 179 14.63 -7.18 -3.83
CA SER A 179 15.26 -5.93 -3.42
C SER A 179 15.72 -6.01 -1.96
N PRO A 180 16.97 -5.63 -1.66
CA PRO A 180 17.48 -5.68 -0.30
C PRO A 180 16.82 -4.67 0.62
N LEU A 181 16.24 -3.60 0.06
CA LEU A 181 15.48 -2.60 0.81
C LEU A 181 14.34 -3.25 1.59
N PHE A 182 13.50 -4.05 0.94
CA PHE A 182 12.35 -4.66 1.58
C PHE A 182 12.75 -5.72 2.60
N GLY A 183 13.85 -6.45 2.36
CA GLY A 183 14.38 -7.36 3.37
C GLY A 183 14.88 -6.62 4.63
N ARG A 184 15.54 -5.47 4.46
CA ARG A 184 15.94 -4.65 5.61
C ARG A 184 14.74 -4.07 6.37
N LEU A 185 13.70 -3.65 5.65
CA LEU A 185 12.45 -3.19 6.26
C LEU A 185 11.74 -4.32 7.03
N ALA A 186 11.67 -5.52 6.46
CA ALA A 186 11.14 -6.69 7.15
C ALA A 186 11.87 -6.97 8.47
N GLY A 187 13.21 -7.04 8.44
CA GLY A 187 14.02 -7.24 9.65
C GLY A 187 13.84 -6.13 10.68
N ARG A 188 13.72 -4.87 10.23
CA ARG A 188 13.43 -3.73 11.11
C ARG A 188 12.07 -3.88 11.80
N TYR A 189 11.03 -4.20 11.06
CA TYR A 189 9.68 -4.29 11.62
C TYR A 189 9.47 -5.52 12.52
N LEU A 190 10.16 -6.64 12.27
CA LEU A 190 10.18 -7.76 13.23
C LEU A 190 10.77 -7.30 14.57
N TYR A 191 11.91 -6.60 14.54
CA TYR A 191 12.51 -6.03 15.74
C TYR A 191 11.58 -5.01 16.45
N GLU A 192 11.00 -4.05 15.72
CA GLU A 192 10.09 -3.08 16.33
C GLU A 192 8.81 -3.74 16.90
N GLY A 193 8.39 -4.87 16.31
CA GLY A 193 7.31 -5.72 16.82
C GLY A 193 7.64 -6.46 18.12
N GLY A 194 8.90 -6.46 18.57
CA GLY A 194 9.36 -7.27 19.68
C GLY A 194 9.58 -8.74 19.31
N GLU A 195 9.67 -9.05 18.01
CA GLU A 195 9.91 -10.39 17.49
C GLU A 195 11.39 -10.55 17.08
N THR A 196 12.31 -10.19 18.00
CA THR A 196 13.76 -10.18 17.75
C THR A 196 14.26 -11.54 17.26
N ASP A 197 13.82 -12.64 17.87
CA ASP A 197 14.16 -14.01 17.46
C ASP A 197 13.83 -14.27 15.99
N MET A 198 12.64 -13.87 15.56
CA MET A 198 12.21 -14.02 14.17
C MET A 198 12.99 -13.09 13.24
N ALA A 199 13.37 -11.90 13.71
CA ALA A 199 14.24 -10.99 12.96
C ALA A 199 15.63 -11.61 12.74
N VAL A 200 16.22 -12.23 13.77
CA VAL A 200 17.52 -12.94 13.71
C VAL A 200 17.44 -14.11 12.73
N VAL A 201 16.45 -14.99 12.86
CA VAL A 201 16.26 -16.14 11.95
C VAL A 201 16.05 -15.68 10.51
N TYR A 202 15.25 -14.63 10.30
CA TYR A 202 15.02 -14.08 8.98
C TYR A 202 16.30 -13.52 8.36
N LEU A 203 17.06 -12.70 9.09
CA LEU A 203 18.28 -12.09 8.57
C LEU A 203 19.39 -13.12 8.34
N ASP A 204 19.53 -14.14 9.20
CA ASP A 204 20.44 -15.26 8.96
C ASP A 204 20.12 -15.98 7.64
N THR A 205 18.83 -16.23 7.38
CA THR A 205 18.37 -16.78 6.09
C THR A 205 18.74 -15.87 4.92
N MET A 206 18.59 -14.54 5.09
CA MET A 206 18.96 -13.57 4.05
C MET A 206 20.48 -13.55 3.80
N VAL A 207 21.30 -13.62 4.84
CA VAL A 207 22.77 -13.70 4.73
C VAL A 207 23.19 -14.94 3.94
N LYS A 208 22.62 -16.10 4.26
CA LYS A 208 22.93 -17.38 3.60
C LYS A 208 22.55 -17.40 2.12
N ASN A 209 21.41 -16.79 1.76
CA ASN A 209 20.86 -16.88 0.40
C ASN A 209 21.27 -15.71 -0.51
N THR A 210 21.84 -14.64 0.02
CA THR A 210 22.22 -13.46 -0.79
C THR A 210 23.55 -13.70 -1.50
N LYS A 211 23.56 -13.61 -2.84
CA LYS A 211 24.79 -13.74 -3.64
C LYS A 211 25.67 -12.47 -3.64
N ASN A 212 25.05 -11.30 -3.71
CA ASN A 212 25.78 -10.02 -3.74
C ASN A 212 26.48 -9.77 -2.39
N LYS A 213 27.81 -9.61 -2.41
CA LYS A 213 28.64 -9.44 -1.20
C LYS A 213 28.22 -8.23 -0.37
N SER A 214 28.06 -7.06 -0.98
CA SER A 214 27.69 -5.82 -0.26
C SER A 214 26.31 -5.93 0.38
N VAL A 215 25.35 -6.54 -0.32
CA VAL A 215 24.01 -6.79 0.26
C VAL A 215 24.10 -7.77 1.42
N ARG A 216 24.88 -8.86 1.28
CA ARG A 216 25.09 -9.85 2.34
C ARG A 216 25.70 -9.21 3.58
N GLU A 217 26.73 -8.38 3.40
CA GLU A 217 27.36 -7.62 4.48
C GLU A 217 26.35 -6.69 5.18
N SER A 218 25.46 -6.04 4.42
CA SER A 218 24.42 -5.21 5.01
C SER A 218 23.43 -6.00 5.89
N TYR A 219 23.10 -7.25 5.50
CA TYR A 219 22.27 -8.14 6.32
C TYR A 219 23.04 -8.68 7.53
N GLN A 220 24.32 -9.01 7.35
CA GLN A 220 25.17 -9.52 8.42
C GLN A 220 25.38 -8.48 9.52
N LEU A 221 25.61 -7.22 9.13
CA LEU A 221 25.72 -6.10 10.07
C LEU A 221 24.45 -5.97 10.93
N ARG A 222 23.27 -6.04 10.29
CA ARG A 222 21.99 -5.98 11.00
C ARG A 222 21.75 -7.21 11.87
N LEU A 223 22.12 -8.40 11.39
CA LEU A 223 22.01 -9.66 12.11
C LEU A 223 22.83 -9.60 13.41
N GLN A 224 24.10 -9.17 13.33
CA GLN A 224 24.96 -9.00 14.49
C GLN A 224 24.34 -8.04 15.52
N ALA A 225 23.84 -6.89 15.07
CA ALA A 225 23.18 -5.95 15.97
C ALA A 225 21.97 -6.56 16.69
N LEU A 226 21.14 -7.36 15.99
CA LEU A 226 19.96 -7.99 16.59
C LEU A 226 20.31 -9.23 17.44
N GLN A 227 21.41 -9.92 17.18
CA GLN A 227 21.92 -10.96 18.07
C GLN A 227 22.37 -10.39 19.41
N GLU A 228 22.96 -9.19 19.42
CA GLU A 228 23.31 -8.48 20.65
C GLU A 228 22.05 -8.04 21.41
N VAL A 229 21.02 -7.54 20.71
CA VAL A 229 19.71 -7.27 21.31
C VAL A 229 19.14 -8.53 21.95
N GLN A 230 19.10 -9.64 21.22
CA GLN A 230 18.58 -10.92 21.71
C GLN A 230 19.33 -11.37 22.97
N ARG A 231 20.67 -11.24 22.98
CA ARG A 231 21.47 -11.56 24.18
C ARG A 231 21.09 -10.72 25.39
N ILE A 232 20.76 -9.45 25.19
CA ILE A 232 20.30 -8.56 26.26
C ILE A 232 18.87 -8.95 26.69
N GLU A 233 17.97 -9.23 25.75
CA GLU A 233 16.60 -9.68 26.04
C GLU A 233 16.60 -10.98 26.88
N ASP A 234 17.43 -11.96 26.51
CA ASP A 234 17.62 -13.19 27.26
C ASP A 234 18.15 -12.93 28.68
N ALA A 235 19.08 -12.00 28.84
CA ALA A 235 19.62 -11.62 30.14
C ALA A 235 18.58 -10.91 31.02
N VAL A 236 17.76 -10.03 30.44
CA VAL A 236 16.62 -9.39 31.13
C VAL A 236 15.64 -10.46 31.60
N GLN A 237 15.30 -11.42 30.75
CA GLN A 237 14.35 -12.48 31.10
C GLN A 237 14.91 -13.37 32.22
N LYS A 238 16.19 -13.74 32.17
CA LYS A 238 16.86 -14.48 33.24
C LYS A 238 16.85 -13.73 34.56
N TYR A 239 17.15 -12.43 34.55
CA TYR A 239 17.11 -11.58 35.72
C TYR A 239 15.70 -11.54 36.33
N ILE A 240 14.67 -11.33 35.50
CA ILE A 240 13.26 -11.32 35.97
C ILE A 240 12.88 -12.66 36.60
N THR A 241 13.29 -13.78 36.00
CA THR A 241 13.00 -15.11 36.53
C THR A 241 13.70 -15.39 37.87
N GLN A 242 14.89 -14.83 38.11
CA GLN A 242 15.66 -15.08 39.35
C GLN A 242 15.38 -14.07 40.46
N GLU A 243 15.25 -12.78 40.13
CA GLU A 243 15.10 -11.69 41.10
C GLU A 243 13.64 -11.23 41.28
N GLY A 244 12.71 -11.72 40.43
CA GLY A 244 11.30 -11.35 40.47
C GLY A 244 10.99 -9.89 40.09
N THR A 245 12.00 -9.12 39.69
CA THR A 245 11.89 -7.70 39.33
C THR A 245 12.59 -7.42 38.00
N SER A 246 12.28 -6.31 37.33
CA SER A 246 12.99 -5.90 36.11
C SER A 246 14.29 -5.16 36.44
N PRO A 247 15.35 -5.34 35.65
CA PRO A 247 16.62 -4.61 35.87
C PRO A 247 16.42 -3.09 35.68
N SER A 248 17.16 -2.29 36.45
CA SER A 248 17.12 -0.83 36.29
C SER A 248 17.73 -0.39 34.96
N ASP A 249 18.88 -0.97 34.62
CA ASP A 249 19.65 -0.66 33.42
C ASP A 249 20.48 -1.89 32.96
N ILE A 250 21.25 -1.71 31.88
CA ILE A 250 22.12 -2.77 31.35
C ILE A 250 23.27 -3.11 32.31
N ASN A 251 23.80 -2.13 33.04
CA ASN A 251 24.92 -2.37 33.96
C ASN A 251 24.51 -3.28 35.12
N THR A 252 23.26 -3.22 35.57
CA THR A 252 22.70 -4.19 36.54
C THR A 252 22.87 -5.63 36.05
N LEU A 253 22.60 -5.87 34.76
CA LEU A 253 22.74 -7.21 34.16
C LEU A 253 24.20 -7.63 34.06
N ILE A 254 25.11 -6.70 33.76
CA ILE A 254 26.55 -6.98 33.67
C ILE A 254 27.13 -7.27 35.05
N PHE A 255 26.91 -6.39 36.03
CA PHE A 255 27.44 -6.56 37.39
C PHE A 255 26.83 -7.74 38.13
N GLY A 256 25.56 -8.06 37.85
CA GLY A 256 24.90 -9.25 38.37
C GLY A 256 25.33 -10.56 37.70
N GLY A 257 26.18 -10.52 36.67
CA GLY A 257 26.65 -11.71 35.95
C GLY A 257 25.64 -12.34 34.99
N TYR A 258 24.50 -11.68 34.76
CA TYR A 258 23.46 -12.12 33.82
C TYR A 258 23.83 -11.89 32.35
N LEU A 259 24.69 -10.90 32.09
CA LEU A 259 25.10 -10.48 30.75
C LEU A 259 26.62 -10.30 30.66
N SER A 260 27.24 -11.00 29.71
CA SER A 260 28.68 -10.88 29.46
C SER A 260 29.01 -9.65 28.60
N ALA A 261 30.07 -8.93 28.98
CA ALA A 261 30.62 -7.78 28.27
C ALA A 261 31.88 -8.18 27.46
N PRO A 262 32.24 -7.43 26.39
CA PRO A 262 31.61 -6.19 25.90
C PRO A 262 30.38 -6.43 25.02
N LEU A 263 29.40 -5.52 25.10
CA LEU A 263 28.33 -5.40 24.11
C LEU A 263 28.83 -4.53 22.96
N VAL A 264 28.68 -4.99 21.72
CA VAL A 264 29.20 -4.29 20.54
C VAL A 264 28.07 -3.98 19.59
N ASP A 265 27.76 -2.69 19.37
CA ASP A 265 26.87 -2.30 18.29
C ASP A 265 27.68 -2.09 17.00
N PRO A 266 27.47 -2.90 15.94
CA PRO A 266 28.17 -2.74 14.67
C PRO A 266 27.95 -1.38 13.98
N TYR A 267 26.91 -0.63 14.38
CA TYR A 267 26.63 0.72 13.87
C TYR A 267 27.32 1.83 14.69
N GLY A 268 28.12 1.49 15.70
CA GLY A 268 28.87 2.44 16.53
C GLY A 268 28.07 3.06 17.68
N GLY A 269 26.90 2.51 17.99
CA GLY A 269 26.08 2.93 19.13
C GLY A 269 26.46 2.25 20.44
N THR A 270 25.68 2.54 21.47
CA THR A 270 25.72 1.91 22.78
C THR A 270 24.34 1.41 23.13
N PHE A 271 24.28 0.21 23.73
CA PHE A 271 23.02 -0.38 24.15
C PHE A 271 22.52 0.22 25.45
N TYR A 272 21.20 0.33 25.59
CA TYR A 272 20.51 0.75 26.80
C TYR A 272 19.11 0.10 26.89
N LEU A 273 18.51 0.09 28.08
CA LEU A 273 17.11 -0.31 28.26
C LEU A 273 16.20 0.92 28.18
N ASP A 274 15.16 0.88 27.35
CA ASP A 274 14.18 1.95 27.28
C ASP A 274 13.19 1.94 28.48
N LYS A 275 12.20 2.84 28.45
CA LYS A 275 11.18 2.96 29.50
C LYS A 275 10.38 1.67 29.72
N ASN A 276 10.27 0.84 28.69
CA ASN A 276 9.57 -0.45 28.72
C ASN A 276 10.55 -1.62 28.99
N LYS A 277 11.78 -1.32 29.41
CA LYS A 277 12.85 -2.29 29.65
C LYS A 277 13.25 -3.09 28.41
N LYS A 278 12.97 -2.55 27.21
CA LYS A 278 13.38 -3.15 25.95
C LYS A 278 14.79 -2.69 25.57
N PRO A 279 15.66 -3.58 25.06
CA PRO A 279 16.98 -3.18 24.61
C PRO A 279 16.93 -2.34 23.34
N ARG A 280 17.56 -1.17 23.39
CA ARG A 280 17.71 -0.21 22.29
C ARG A 280 19.18 0.13 22.10
N SER A 281 19.52 0.66 20.93
CA SER A 281 20.84 1.25 20.70
C SER A 281 20.72 2.73 20.31
N THR A 282 21.69 3.53 20.76
CA THR A 282 21.80 4.96 20.41
C THR A 282 21.98 5.21 18.91
N SER A 283 22.54 4.26 18.16
CA SER A 283 22.64 4.34 16.69
C SER A 283 21.31 4.16 15.98
N LYS A 284 20.28 3.64 16.68
CA LYS A 284 19.03 3.14 16.08
C LYS A 284 19.27 2.14 14.94
N PHE A 285 20.42 1.47 14.97
CA PHE A 285 20.89 0.53 13.97
C PHE A 285 20.91 1.13 12.55
N SER A 286 21.38 2.37 12.48
CA SER A 286 21.63 3.11 11.24
C SER A 286 22.96 3.85 11.39
N PHE A 287 23.74 3.92 10.32
CA PHE A 287 24.85 4.86 10.27
C PHE A 287 24.27 6.28 10.23
N VAL A 288 24.80 7.17 11.05
CA VAL A 288 24.52 8.60 10.95
C VAL A 288 25.26 9.08 9.69
N PRO A 289 24.61 9.82 8.76
CA PRO A 289 25.36 10.47 7.70
C PRO A 289 26.35 11.42 8.36
N ASN A 290 27.65 11.26 8.09
CA ASN A 290 28.58 12.35 8.32
C ASN A 290 28.07 13.50 7.44
N ASN A 291 27.60 14.58 8.08
CA ASN A 291 27.38 15.84 7.38
C ASN A 291 28.79 16.35 6.99
N GLU A 292 29.26 15.96 5.81
CA GLU A 292 30.29 16.68 5.07
C GLU A 292 29.65 17.85 4.33
#